data_AF-A0A8T2I5U5-F1
#
_entry.id   AF-A0A8T2I5U5-F1
#
_cell.length_a   1.000
_cell.length_b   1.000
_cell.length_c   1.000
_cell.angle_alpha   90.00
_cell.angle_beta   90.00
_cell.angle_gamma   90.00
#
_symmetry.space_group_name_H-M   'P 1'
#
loop_
_entity.id
_entity.type
_entity.pdbx_description
1 polymer ?
#
loop_
_entity_poly.entity_id
_entity_poly.type
_entity_poly.pdbx_seq_one_letter_code
_entity_poly.pdbx_strand_id
1 'polypeptide(L)'
;MARNEEKAQSMLNRYLAGQTDDPDKGRKQRRPYLATECHDLNEADKWRQQILREIGRKVLEIQNAGLGEHRIRDLNDEINKLMREKSHWERRIVELGGPDYARSAPKVTDSQGKVVAEASGRGAGYRYFGAAKNLPGVKELFERHEPSQNRARRTRAELHRHIDGDYYGFRDEDDGVLIEVEAAAEAEMRAEALREWEAQAPEREREAEKVASAVANGGADAAVGERFVAFVPLPEIKDIEARVLESKKAALLSKYASEGLQREQGEARALLNRH
;
A
#
# COMPACT_ATOMS: atom_id res chain seq x y z
N MET A 1 -66.90 -11.18 36.14
CA MET A 1 -66.50 -10.31 35.00
C MET A 1 -65.82 -11.17 33.96
N ALA A 2 -66.26 -11.12 32.70
CA ALA A 2 -65.66 -11.89 31.59
C ALA A 2 -64.18 -11.48 31.37
N ARG A 3 -63.35 -12.41 30.88
CA ARG A 3 -61.93 -12.15 30.58
C ARG A 3 -61.81 -11.13 29.44
N ASN A 4 -60.70 -10.39 29.39
CA ASN A 4 -60.50 -9.38 28.35
C ASN A 4 -60.56 -9.95 26.92
N GLU A 5 -60.17 -11.20 26.73
CA GLU A 5 -60.29 -11.90 25.45
C GLU A 5 -61.75 -12.12 25.04
N GLU A 6 -62.60 -12.55 25.99
CA GLU A 6 -64.03 -12.75 25.75
C GLU A 6 -64.75 -11.42 25.49
N LYS A 7 -64.36 -10.37 26.23
CA LYS A 7 -64.84 -9.01 25.99
C LYS A 7 -64.44 -8.56 24.59
N ALA A 8 -63.18 -8.72 24.17
CA ALA A 8 -62.71 -8.35 22.85
C ALA A 8 -63.41 -9.13 21.72
N GLN A 9 -63.83 -10.38 21.99
CA GLN A 9 -64.56 -11.22 21.04
C GLN A 9 -66.08 -10.99 21.02
N SER A 10 -66.61 -10.12 21.87
CA SER A 10 -68.02 -9.75 21.88
C SER A 10 -68.49 -9.20 20.52
N MET A 11 -69.73 -9.50 20.14
CA MET A 11 -70.34 -9.04 18.89
C MET A 11 -70.25 -7.53 18.70
N LEU A 12 -70.42 -6.77 19.80
CA LEU A 12 -70.30 -5.31 19.77
C LEU A 12 -68.87 -4.87 19.43
N ASN A 13 -67.86 -5.49 20.03
CA ASN A 13 -66.46 -5.13 19.78
C ASN A 13 -65.99 -5.58 18.41
N ARG A 14 -66.51 -6.70 17.88
CA ARG A 14 -66.29 -7.09 16.48
C ARG A 14 -66.94 -6.11 15.49
N TYR A 15 -68.16 -5.64 15.79
CA TYR A 15 -68.86 -4.65 14.98
C TYR A 15 -68.15 -3.30 14.99
N LEU A 16 -67.77 -2.80 16.18
CA LEU A 16 -67.00 -1.56 16.32
C LEU A 16 -65.64 -1.66 15.62
N ALA A 17 -64.92 -2.77 15.77
CA ALA A 17 -63.67 -3.00 15.05
C ALA A 17 -63.87 -2.97 13.53
N GLY A 18 -64.94 -3.61 13.02
CA GLY A 18 -65.27 -3.57 11.59
C GLY A 18 -65.71 -2.20 11.06
N GLN A 19 -66.16 -1.30 11.94
CA GLN A 19 -66.54 0.07 11.58
C GLN A 19 -65.35 1.05 11.65
N THR A 20 -64.40 0.81 12.55
CA THR A 20 -63.17 1.60 12.69
C THR A 20 -62.06 1.16 11.74
N ASP A 21 -62.08 -0.11 11.32
CA ASP A 21 -61.20 -0.61 10.28
C ASP A 21 -61.63 0.02 8.94
N ASP A 22 -60.88 1.02 8.46
CA ASP A 22 -60.89 1.39 7.03
C ASP A 22 -60.82 0.07 6.21
N PRO A 23 -61.61 -0.11 5.15
CA PRO A 23 -61.56 -1.34 4.33
C PRO A 23 -60.16 -1.64 3.78
N ASP A 24 -59.29 -0.63 3.70
CA ASP A 24 -57.87 -0.72 3.31
C ASP A 24 -56.89 -1.01 4.48
N LYS A 25 -57.28 -0.75 5.73
CA LYS A 25 -56.50 -1.07 6.95
C LYS A 25 -57.03 -2.30 7.69
N GLY A 26 -58.09 -2.91 7.17
CA GLY A 26 -58.81 -4.03 7.77
C GLY A 26 -57.97 -5.29 7.88
N ARG A 27 -58.03 -5.89 9.08
CA ARG A 27 -57.36 -7.13 9.52
C ARG A 27 -55.84 -7.01 9.55
N LYS A 28 -55.21 -7.60 10.58
CA LYS A 28 -53.75 -7.78 10.65
C LYS A 28 -53.32 -8.61 9.44
N GLN A 29 -52.95 -7.93 8.36
CA GLN A 29 -52.48 -8.57 7.14
C GLN A 29 -51.28 -9.44 7.51
N ARG A 30 -51.28 -10.68 7.02
CA ARG A 30 -50.12 -11.56 7.18
C ARG A 30 -49.13 -11.23 6.09
N ARG A 31 -47.84 -11.19 6.45
CA ARG A 31 -46.79 -11.02 5.46
C ARG A 31 -46.90 -12.13 4.40
N PRO A 32 -46.74 -11.80 3.11
CA PRO A 32 -46.59 -12.81 2.07
C PRO A 32 -45.44 -13.76 2.38
N TYR A 33 -45.55 -15.01 1.93
CA TYR A 33 -44.48 -16.00 2.11
C TYR A 33 -43.28 -15.70 1.21
N LEU A 34 -43.55 -15.28 -0.04
CA LEU A 34 -42.54 -14.92 -1.01
C LEU A 34 -42.44 -13.39 -1.13
N ALA A 35 -41.24 -12.84 -0.95
CA ALA A 35 -41.03 -11.39 -1.12
C ALA A 35 -41.29 -10.92 -2.55
N THR A 36 -41.10 -11.79 -3.55
CA THR A 36 -41.28 -11.50 -4.98
C THR A 36 -42.73 -11.15 -5.34
N GLU A 37 -43.71 -11.62 -4.57
CA GLU A 37 -45.14 -11.33 -4.78
C GLU A 37 -45.49 -9.87 -4.44
N CYS A 38 -44.64 -9.18 -3.67
CA CYS A 38 -44.85 -7.76 -3.36
C CYS A 38 -44.29 -6.88 -4.48
N HIS A 39 -45.13 -5.99 -5.02
CA HIS A 39 -44.76 -5.07 -6.09
C HIS A 39 -44.69 -3.60 -5.64
N ASP A 40 -45.18 -3.30 -4.44
CA ASP A 40 -45.13 -1.95 -3.86
C ASP A 40 -43.96 -1.82 -2.87
N LEU A 41 -43.21 -0.73 -3.01
CA LEU A 41 -42.05 -0.43 -2.17
C LEU A 41 -42.47 -0.13 -0.73
N ASN A 42 -43.57 0.61 -0.54
CA ASN A 42 -44.06 0.96 0.80
C ASN A 42 -44.52 -0.27 1.57
N GLU A 43 -45.16 -1.21 0.88
CA GLU A 43 -45.58 -2.47 1.48
C GLU A 43 -44.37 -3.37 1.81
N ALA A 44 -43.37 -3.45 0.95
CA ALA A 44 -42.13 -4.18 1.22
C ALA A 44 -41.40 -3.63 2.47
N ASP A 45 -41.33 -2.30 2.62
CA ASP A 45 -40.75 -1.65 3.80
C ASP A 45 -41.56 -1.92 5.08
N LYS A 46 -42.90 -1.92 4.98
CA LYS A 46 -43.78 -2.29 6.11
C LYS A 46 -43.49 -3.71 6.58
N TRP A 47 -43.35 -4.68 5.68
CA TRP A 47 -43.04 -6.06 6.03
C TRP A 47 -41.64 -6.23 6.61
N ARG A 48 -40.64 -5.53 6.06
CA ARG A 48 -39.28 -5.46 6.64
C ARG A 48 -39.30 -4.95 8.08
N GLN A 49 -40.02 -3.86 8.34
CA GLN A 49 -40.14 -3.30 9.69
C GLN A 49 -40.87 -4.25 10.64
N GLN A 50 -41.89 -4.96 10.18
CA GLN A 50 -42.55 -5.98 10.99
C GLN A 50 -41.58 -7.09 11.41
N ILE A 51 -40.77 -7.60 10.47
CA ILE A 51 -39.76 -8.63 10.75
C ILE A 51 -38.75 -8.10 11.77
N LEU A 52 -38.30 -6.85 11.65
CA LEU A 52 -37.40 -6.23 12.63
C LEU A 52 -38.00 -6.17 14.05
N ARG A 53 -39.30 -5.86 14.17
CA ARG A 53 -39.99 -5.87 15.48
C ARG A 53 -40.12 -7.29 16.04
N GLU A 54 -40.39 -8.29 15.19
CA GLU A 54 -40.43 -9.69 15.59
C GLU A 54 -39.06 -10.18 16.08
N ILE A 55 -37.98 -9.84 15.36
CA ILE A 55 -36.60 -10.10 15.78
C ILE A 55 -36.34 -9.44 17.12
N GLY A 56 -36.64 -8.14 17.26
CA GLY A 56 -36.41 -7.39 18.51
C GLY A 56 -37.06 -8.04 19.73
N ARG A 57 -38.32 -8.50 19.61
CA ARG A 57 -39.02 -9.22 20.69
C ARG A 57 -38.33 -10.54 21.06
N LYS A 58 -37.92 -11.33 20.07
CA LYS A 58 -37.24 -12.61 20.32
C LYS A 58 -35.82 -12.42 20.85
N VAL A 59 -35.10 -11.39 20.40
CA VAL A 59 -33.78 -11.04 20.93
C VAL A 59 -33.89 -10.71 22.42
N LEU A 60 -34.90 -9.93 22.83
CA LEU A 60 -35.16 -9.64 24.24
C LEU A 60 -35.51 -10.91 25.03
N GLU A 61 -36.28 -11.83 24.44
CA GLU A 61 -36.61 -13.12 25.07
C GLU A 61 -35.37 -14.01 25.26
N ILE A 62 -34.49 -14.13 24.25
CA ILE A 62 -33.25 -14.92 24.33
C ILE A 62 -32.23 -14.35 25.32
N GLN A 63 -32.25 -13.04 25.58
CA GLN A 63 -31.34 -12.46 26.57
C GLN A 63 -31.57 -13.01 27.99
N ASN A 64 -32.77 -13.52 28.29
CA ASN A 64 -33.05 -14.18 29.54
C ASN A 64 -32.42 -15.59 29.57
N ALA A 65 -31.26 -15.71 30.22
CA ALA A 65 -30.51 -16.95 30.38
C ALA A 65 -31.23 -18.02 31.22
N GLY A 66 -32.33 -17.66 31.90
CA GLY A 66 -33.17 -18.60 32.66
C GLY A 66 -34.20 -19.35 31.81
N LEU A 67 -34.37 -18.99 30.52
CA LEU A 67 -35.13 -19.83 29.59
C LEU A 67 -34.30 -21.11 29.36
N GLY A 68 -34.88 -22.28 29.65
CA GLY A 68 -34.18 -23.54 29.50
C GLY A 68 -33.47 -23.69 28.13
N GLU A 69 -32.41 -24.48 28.11
CA GLU A 69 -31.47 -24.58 26.98
C GLU A 69 -32.15 -24.86 25.62
N HIS A 70 -33.13 -25.76 25.59
CA HIS A 70 -33.91 -26.08 24.38
C HIS A 70 -34.67 -24.88 23.84
N ARG A 71 -35.32 -24.11 24.72
CA ARG A 71 -36.07 -22.91 24.33
C ARG A 71 -35.16 -21.84 23.74
N ILE A 72 -33.95 -21.68 24.29
CA ILE A 72 -32.94 -20.76 23.76
C ILE A 72 -32.52 -21.19 22.35
N ARG A 73 -32.33 -22.50 22.09
CA ARG A 73 -32.03 -23.01 20.74
C ARG A 73 -33.15 -22.72 19.74
N ASP A 74 -34.38 -23.05 20.09
CA ASP A 74 -35.55 -22.82 19.23
C ASP A 74 -35.70 -21.33 18.89
N LEU A 75 -35.58 -20.46 19.89
CA LEU A 75 -35.64 -19.02 19.68
C LEU A 75 -34.50 -18.54 18.78
N ASN A 76 -33.29 -19.09 18.92
CA ASN A 76 -32.15 -18.74 18.08
C ASN A 76 -32.37 -19.16 16.62
N ASP A 77 -32.94 -20.35 16.39
CA ASP A 77 -33.34 -20.82 15.06
C ASP A 77 -34.43 -19.92 14.44
N GLU A 78 -35.42 -19.55 15.23
CA GLU A 78 -36.48 -18.63 14.82
C GLU A 78 -35.94 -17.25 14.44
N ILE A 79 -34.98 -16.70 15.20
CA ILE A 79 -34.34 -15.42 14.85
C ILE A 79 -33.52 -15.57 13.56
N ASN A 80 -32.75 -16.64 13.41
CA ASN A 80 -31.99 -16.88 12.17
C ASN A 80 -32.92 -17.01 10.95
N LYS A 81 -34.09 -17.64 11.11
CA LYS A 81 -35.11 -17.71 10.07
C LYS A 81 -35.62 -16.31 9.71
N LEU A 82 -35.97 -15.49 10.70
CA LEU A 82 -36.41 -14.10 10.49
C LEU A 82 -35.33 -13.22 9.85
N MET A 83 -34.05 -13.43 10.18
CA MET A 83 -32.94 -12.71 9.57
C MET A 83 -32.78 -13.04 8.08
N ARG A 84 -32.96 -14.32 7.70
CA ARG A 84 -32.99 -14.71 6.28
C ARG A 84 -34.18 -14.10 5.55
N GLU A 85 -35.37 -14.17 6.15
CA GLU A 85 -36.57 -13.51 5.61
C GLU A 85 -36.33 -12.00 5.42
N LYS A 86 -35.76 -11.31 6.41
CA LYS A 86 -35.36 -9.90 6.29
C LYS A 86 -34.44 -9.66 5.09
N SER A 87 -33.42 -10.50 4.88
CA SER A 87 -32.53 -10.35 3.73
C SER A 87 -33.24 -10.54 2.38
N HIS A 88 -34.25 -11.41 2.31
CA HIS A 88 -35.08 -11.52 1.10
C HIS A 88 -35.90 -10.25 0.86
N TRP A 89 -36.51 -9.69 1.90
CA TRP A 89 -37.25 -8.43 1.81
C TRP A 89 -36.35 -7.24 1.46
N GLU A 90 -35.14 -7.16 2.03
CA GLU A 90 -34.17 -6.11 1.70
C GLU A 90 -33.71 -6.19 0.25
N ARG A 91 -33.45 -7.40 -0.28
CA ARG A 91 -33.15 -7.58 -1.70
C ARG A 91 -34.33 -7.15 -2.57
N ARG A 92 -35.56 -7.49 -2.18
CA ARG A 92 -36.76 -7.08 -2.91
C ARG A 92 -36.94 -5.57 -2.95
N ILE A 93 -36.67 -4.88 -1.83
CA ILE A 93 -36.73 -3.42 -1.79
C ILE A 93 -35.72 -2.82 -2.77
N VAL A 94 -34.50 -3.35 -2.83
CA VAL A 94 -33.50 -2.92 -3.81
C VAL A 94 -33.95 -3.19 -5.26
N GLU A 95 -34.54 -4.35 -5.54
CA GLU A 95 -35.10 -4.68 -6.87
C GLU A 95 -36.23 -3.71 -7.29
N LEU A 96 -37.04 -3.24 -6.34
CA LEU A 96 -38.10 -2.25 -6.56
C LEU A 96 -37.56 -0.81 -6.64
N GLY A 97 -36.24 -0.60 -6.58
CA GLY A 97 -35.60 0.72 -6.66
C GLY A 97 -35.47 1.47 -5.33
N GLY A 98 -35.63 0.77 -4.21
CA GLY A 98 -35.53 1.33 -2.86
C GLY A 98 -34.13 1.35 -2.26
N PRO A 99 -34.00 1.86 -1.02
CA PRO A 99 -32.70 1.98 -0.34
C PRO A 99 -32.04 0.63 -0.04
N ASP A 100 -30.71 0.58 -0.16
CA ASP A 100 -29.93 -0.59 0.24
C ASP A 100 -29.67 -0.61 1.75
N TYR A 101 -30.62 -1.21 2.47
CA TYR A 101 -30.55 -1.39 3.91
C TYR A 101 -29.45 -2.36 4.37
N ALA A 102 -28.96 -3.26 3.52
CA ALA A 102 -27.88 -4.16 3.89
C ALA A 102 -26.56 -3.39 4.05
N ARG A 103 -26.35 -2.38 3.21
CA ARG A 103 -25.17 -1.50 3.28
C ARG A 103 -25.25 -0.47 4.39
N SER A 104 -26.44 0.03 4.70
CA SER A 104 -26.65 1.02 5.76
C SER A 104 -26.78 0.42 7.17
N ALA A 105 -26.93 -0.91 7.28
CA ALA A 105 -27.14 -1.56 8.57
C ALA A 105 -25.89 -1.44 9.47
N PRO A 106 -26.07 -1.09 10.77
CA PRO A 106 -24.97 -1.08 11.71
C PRO A 106 -24.37 -2.49 11.82
N LYS A 107 -23.06 -2.56 11.72
CA LYS A 107 -22.32 -3.83 11.84
C LYS A 107 -22.54 -4.37 13.26
N VAL A 108 -22.99 -5.61 13.37
CA VAL A 108 -23.37 -6.19 14.67
C VAL A 108 -22.14 -6.26 15.58
N THR A 109 -22.18 -5.51 16.66
CA THR A 109 -21.12 -5.40 17.67
C THR A 109 -21.49 -6.26 18.88
N ASP A 110 -20.52 -6.94 19.48
CA ASP A 110 -20.75 -7.76 20.67
C ASP A 110 -20.99 -6.92 21.93
N SER A 111 -21.39 -7.58 23.02
CA SER A 111 -21.47 -7.01 24.38
C SER A 111 -20.16 -6.36 24.86
N GLN A 112 -19.03 -6.74 24.26
CA GLN A 112 -17.70 -6.17 24.49
C GLN A 112 -17.30 -5.07 23.50
N GLY A 113 -18.23 -4.54 22.70
CA GLY A 113 -17.92 -3.45 21.76
C GLY A 113 -17.08 -3.86 20.55
N LYS A 114 -16.75 -5.14 20.40
CA LYS A 114 -16.00 -5.67 19.26
C LYS A 114 -16.95 -6.01 18.11
N VAL A 115 -16.62 -5.56 16.90
CA VAL A 115 -17.37 -5.89 15.69
C VAL A 115 -17.32 -7.41 15.53
N VAL A 116 -18.47 -8.08 15.64
CA VAL A 116 -18.55 -9.54 15.45
C VAL A 116 -18.41 -9.79 13.95
N ALA A 117 -17.16 -9.84 13.49
CA ALA A 117 -16.83 -10.56 12.27
C ALA A 117 -17.39 -11.96 12.46
N GLU A 118 -18.38 -12.28 11.64
CA GLU A 118 -19.21 -13.46 11.71
C GLU A 118 -18.35 -14.67 12.07
N ALA A 119 -18.65 -15.34 13.19
CA ALA A 119 -17.89 -16.50 13.67
C ALA A 119 -17.91 -17.70 12.68
N SER A 120 -18.48 -17.51 11.49
CA SER A 120 -18.36 -18.39 10.35
C SER A 120 -17.67 -17.62 9.23
N GLY A 121 -16.37 -17.84 9.04
CA GLY A 121 -15.52 -17.17 8.06
C GLY A 121 -15.85 -17.48 6.59
N ARG A 122 -17.11 -17.71 6.22
CA ARG A 122 -17.52 -17.95 4.82
C ARG A 122 -19.03 -17.73 4.64
N GLY A 123 -19.41 -16.52 4.23
CA GLY A 123 -20.81 -16.16 3.95
C GLY A 123 -21.72 -16.11 5.18
N ALA A 124 -22.98 -15.71 4.98
CA ALA A 124 -23.98 -15.50 6.03
C ALA A 124 -24.30 -16.79 6.80
N GLY A 125 -23.41 -17.14 7.72
CA GLY A 125 -23.51 -18.31 8.57
C GLY A 125 -24.53 -18.12 9.69
N TYR A 126 -24.96 -19.25 10.25
CA TYR A 126 -25.83 -19.31 11.40
C TYR A 126 -25.29 -18.45 12.56
N ARG A 127 -26.14 -17.59 13.14
CA ARG A 127 -25.75 -16.65 14.20
C ARG A 127 -26.28 -17.10 15.55
N TYR A 128 -25.50 -16.89 16.60
CA TYR A 128 -25.93 -17.06 17.99
C TYR A 128 -26.15 -15.70 18.64
N PHE A 129 -27.34 -15.49 19.20
CA PHE A 129 -27.76 -14.23 19.84
C PHE A 129 -27.86 -14.39 21.36
N GLY A 130 -27.52 -13.34 22.13
CA GLY A 130 -27.74 -13.30 23.59
C GLY A 130 -27.25 -14.54 24.33
N ALA A 131 -28.13 -15.15 25.15
CA ALA A 131 -27.81 -16.35 25.92
C ALA A 131 -27.50 -17.58 25.05
N ALA A 132 -27.88 -17.59 23.77
CA ALA A 132 -27.55 -18.70 22.86
C ALA A 132 -26.04 -18.84 22.63
N LYS A 133 -25.25 -17.77 22.85
CA LYS A 133 -23.78 -17.84 22.83
C LYS A 133 -23.19 -18.64 24.00
N ASN A 134 -23.91 -18.71 25.13
CA ASN A 134 -23.47 -19.39 26.34
C ASN A 134 -23.87 -20.87 26.37
N LEU A 135 -24.53 -21.37 25.31
CA LEU A 135 -24.90 -22.77 25.20
C LEU A 135 -23.66 -23.66 25.20
N PRO A 136 -23.70 -24.81 25.92
CA PRO A 136 -22.72 -25.88 25.79
C PRO A 136 -22.41 -26.22 24.32
N GLY A 137 -21.12 -26.35 23.98
CA GLY A 137 -20.64 -26.56 22.61
C GLY A 137 -20.55 -25.29 21.76
N VAL A 138 -21.53 -24.37 21.83
CA VAL A 138 -21.48 -23.08 21.13
C VAL A 138 -20.45 -22.16 21.77
N LYS A 139 -20.45 -22.10 23.10
CA LYS A 139 -19.51 -21.30 23.89
C LYS A 139 -18.05 -21.63 23.55
N GLU A 140 -17.74 -22.92 23.40
CA GLU A 140 -16.40 -23.39 23.02
C GLU A 140 -16.00 -22.94 21.61
N LEU A 141 -16.94 -22.82 20.67
CA LEU A 141 -16.65 -22.32 19.32
C LEU A 141 -16.19 -20.86 19.34
N PHE A 142 -16.79 -20.05 20.21
CA PHE A 142 -16.41 -18.65 20.37
C PHE A 142 -15.06 -18.52 21.09
N GLU A 143 -14.83 -19.27 22.17
CA GLU A 143 -13.55 -19.26 22.90
C GLU A 143 -12.38 -19.76 22.03
N ARG A 144 -12.58 -20.80 21.22
CA ARG A 144 -11.54 -21.31 20.29
C ARG A 144 -11.20 -20.35 19.15
N HIS A 145 -12.15 -19.52 18.73
CA HIS A 145 -11.96 -18.60 17.60
C HIS A 145 -11.45 -17.21 18.03
N GLU A 146 -11.55 -16.88 19.32
CA GLU A 146 -11.05 -15.63 19.91
C GLU A 146 -9.53 -15.36 19.77
N PRO A 147 -8.61 -16.36 19.67
CA PRO A 147 -7.17 -16.08 19.62
C PRO A 147 -6.66 -15.52 18.29
N SER A 148 -7.34 -15.77 17.17
CA SER A 148 -6.75 -15.50 15.84
C SER A 148 -7.02 -14.09 15.31
N GLN A 149 -8.16 -13.48 15.68
CA GLN A 149 -8.53 -12.13 15.24
C GLN A 149 -7.87 -11.01 16.06
N ASN A 150 -7.25 -11.35 17.19
CA ASN A 150 -6.41 -10.47 17.98
C ASN A 150 -4.92 -10.63 17.62
N ARG A 151 -4.58 -11.10 16.40
CA ARG A 151 -3.26 -10.78 15.84
C ARG A 151 -3.25 -9.28 15.67
N ALA A 152 -2.73 -8.59 16.69
CA ALA A 152 -2.50 -7.16 16.67
C ALA A 152 -1.91 -6.81 15.30
N ARG A 153 -2.48 -5.79 14.65
CA ARG A 153 -1.92 -5.31 13.38
C ARG A 153 -0.43 -5.12 13.58
N ARG A 154 0.38 -5.63 12.65
CA ARG A 154 1.84 -5.54 12.78
C ARG A 154 2.20 -4.11 13.12
N THR A 155 2.86 -3.93 14.25
CA THR A 155 3.27 -2.59 14.67
C THR A 155 4.25 -2.02 13.65
N ARG A 156 4.39 -0.70 13.58
CA ARG A 156 5.35 -0.10 12.65
C ARG A 156 6.76 -0.66 12.88
N ALA A 157 7.15 -0.90 14.14
CA ALA A 157 8.41 -1.56 14.48
C ALA A 157 8.52 -3.02 14.00
N GLU A 158 7.42 -3.77 13.93
CA GLU A 158 7.40 -5.12 13.34
C GLU A 158 7.50 -5.10 11.82
N LEU A 159 6.94 -4.09 11.16
CA LEU A 159 7.09 -3.91 9.73
C LEU A 159 8.52 -3.52 9.38
N HIS A 160 9.12 -2.60 10.13
CA HIS A 160 10.51 -2.17 9.96
C HIS A 160 11.55 -3.24 10.32
N ARG A 161 11.17 -4.26 11.09
CA ARG A 161 12.07 -5.39 11.43
C ARG A 161 12.49 -6.25 10.23
N HIS A 162 11.75 -6.16 9.12
CA HIS A 162 12.02 -6.91 7.89
C HIS A 162 12.45 -5.99 6.74
N ILE A 163 12.75 -4.73 7.03
CA ILE A 163 13.28 -3.78 6.06
C ILE A 163 14.79 -3.72 6.27
N ASP A 164 15.50 -4.48 5.44
CA ASP A 164 16.95 -4.57 5.48
C ASP A 164 17.60 -3.48 4.60
N GLY A 165 18.93 -3.33 4.68
CA GLY A 165 19.69 -2.38 3.86
C GLY A 165 19.46 -2.56 2.35
N ASP A 166 19.15 -3.78 1.93
CA ASP A 166 18.79 -4.14 0.55
C ASP A 166 17.56 -3.37 0.06
N TYR A 167 16.58 -3.09 0.93
CA TYR A 167 15.41 -2.27 0.56
C TYR A 167 15.79 -0.83 0.21
N TYR A 168 16.90 -0.34 0.75
CA TYR A 168 17.45 0.98 0.47
C TYR A 168 18.57 0.95 -0.59
N GLY A 169 18.78 -0.19 -1.25
CA GLY A 169 19.76 -0.32 -2.34
C GLY A 169 21.23 -0.23 -1.89
N PHE A 170 21.52 -0.43 -0.59
CA PHE A 170 22.89 -0.30 -0.07
C PHE A 170 23.90 -1.31 -0.65
N ARG A 171 23.44 -2.32 -1.38
CA ARG A 171 24.26 -3.40 -1.96
C ARG A 171 24.15 -3.48 -3.48
N ASP A 172 23.44 -2.54 -4.10
CA ASP A 172 23.23 -2.51 -5.56
C ASP A 172 24.50 -2.05 -6.31
N GLU A 173 25.46 -1.43 -5.62
CA GLU A 173 26.77 -1.04 -6.18
C GLU A 173 27.83 -2.14 -6.02
N ASP A 174 27.61 -3.11 -5.12
CA ASP A 174 28.59 -4.14 -4.76
C ASP A 174 28.62 -5.33 -5.75
N ASP A 175 27.60 -5.48 -6.59
CA ASP A 175 27.48 -6.56 -7.57
C ASP A 175 28.30 -6.33 -8.85
N GLY A 176 28.81 -5.12 -9.05
CA GLY A 176 29.64 -4.71 -10.19
C GLY A 176 28.87 -4.58 -11.51
N VAL A 177 27.56 -4.86 -11.53
CA VAL A 177 26.72 -4.78 -12.73
C VAL A 177 26.59 -3.33 -13.18
N LEU A 178 26.47 -2.41 -12.23
CA LEU A 178 26.37 -0.98 -12.51
C LEU A 178 27.59 -0.46 -13.29
N ILE A 179 28.80 -0.90 -12.93
CA ILE A 179 30.05 -0.47 -13.56
C ILE A 179 30.10 -0.88 -15.04
N GLU A 180 29.64 -2.08 -15.38
CA GLU A 180 29.62 -2.55 -16.77
C GLU A 180 28.64 -1.76 -17.63
N VAL A 181 27.46 -1.47 -17.09
CA VAL A 181 26.42 -0.68 -17.77
C VAL A 181 26.87 0.77 -17.95
N GLU A 182 27.48 1.37 -16.92
CA GLU A 182 28.03 2.72 -16.98
C GLU A 182 29.17 2.83 -17.99
N ALA A 183 30.09 1.87 -18.01
CA ALA A 183 31.21 1.87 -18.96
C ALA A 183 30.74 1.81 -20.43
N ALA A 184 29.71 1.01 -20.72
CA ALA A 184 29.11 0.95 -22.05
C ALA A 184 28.45 2.28 -22.44
N ALA A 185 27.65 2.86 -21.55
CA ALA A 185 27.01 4.16 -21.78
C ALA A 185 28.03 5.30 -21.92
N GLU A 186 29.10 5.29 -21.12
CA GLU A 186 30.16 6.29 -21.18
C GLU A 186 30.97 6.18 -22.49
N ALA A 187 31.19 4.97 -22.99
CA ALA A 187 31.81 4.76 -24.30
C ALA A 187 30.96 5.32 -25.44
N GLU A 188 29.63 5.11 -25.40
CA GLU A 188 28.70 5.68 -26.38
C GLU A 188 28.71 7.21 -26.34
N MET A 189 28.55 7.81 -25.15
CA MET A 189 28.59 9.26 -25.00
C MET A 189 29.94 9.87 -25.41
N ARG A 190 31.06 9.19 -25.11
CA ARG A 190 32.39 9.64 -25.56
C ARG A 190 32.52 9.57 -27.07
N ALA A 191 32.01 8.51 -27.71
CA ALA A 191 32.02 8.39 -29.16
C ALA A 191 31.18 9.49 -29.83
N GLU A 192 30.01 9.81 -29.28
CA GLU A 192 29.17 10.92 -29.77
C GLU A 192 29.88 12.27 -29.62
N ALA A 193 30.43 12.57 -28.44
CA ALA A 193 31.16 13.81 -28.20
C ALA A 193 32.39 13.94 -29.12
N LEU A 194 33.10 12.85 -29.40
CA LEU A 194 34.21 12.84 -30.37
C LEU A 194 33.72 13.12 -31.80
N ARG A 195 32.60 12.53 -32.21
CA ARG A 195 32.01 12.78 -33.54
C ARG A 195 31.57 14.23 -33.69
N GLU A 196 30.97 14.81 -32.67
CA GLU A 196 30.60 16.23 -32.65
C GLU A 196 31.84 17.13 -32.71
N TRP A 197 32.89 16.79 -31.96
CA TRP A 197 34.16 17.52 -31.97
C TRP A 197 34.86 17.47 -33.33
N GLU A 198 34.89 16.29 -33.97
CA GLU A 198 35.44 16.10 -35.32
C GLU A 198 34.61 16.82 -36.38
N ALA A 199 33.28 16.82 -36.27
CA ALA A 199 32.41 17.58 -37.17
C ALA A 199 32.65 19.10 -37.08
N GLN A 200 33.04 19.60 -35.91
CA GLN A 200 33.43 20.99 -35.68
C GLN A 200 34.90 21.29 -36.04
N ALA A 201 35.71 20.29 -36.42
CA ALA A 201 37.12 20.49 -36.80
C ALA A 201 37.32 21.53 -37.93
N PRO A 202 36.58 21.52 -39.04
CA PRO A 202 36.79 22.51 -40.11
C PRO A 202 36.39 23.93 -39.70
N GLU A 203 35.39 24.09 -38.82
CA GLU A 203 35.05 25.40 -38.28
C GLU A 203 36.12 25.89 -37.31
N ARG A 204 36.65 25.01 -36.46
CA ARG A 204 37.76 25.31 -35.55
C ARG A 204 39.05 25.63 -36.30
N GLU A 205 39.37 24.93 -37.39
CA GLU A 205 40.51 25.26 -38.25
C GLU A 205 40.34 26.63 -38.92
N ARG A 206 39.14 26.94 -39.43
CA ARG A 206 38.83 28.27 -39.99
C ARG A 206 38.89 29.37 -38.95
N GLU A 207 38.41 29.12 -37.73
CA GLU A 207 38.51 30.07 -36.61
C GLU A 207 39.97 30.24 -36.18
N ALA A 208 40.74 29.16 -36.08
CA ALA A 208 42.17 29.21 -35.77
C ALA A 208 42.97 29.96 -36.84
N GLU A 209 42.68 29.75 -38.13
CA GLU A 209 43.30 30.50 -39.23
C GLU A 209 42.92 31.98 -39.21
N LYS A 210 41.66 32.32 -38.93
CA LYS A 210 41.20 33.71 -38.76
C LYS A 210 41.90 34.39 -37.59
N VAL A 211 42.01 33.70 -36.45
CA VAL A 211 42.69 34.21 -35.25
C VAL A 211 44.20 34.33 -35.49
N ALA A 212 44.84 33.35 -36.13
CA ALA A 212 46.26 33.41 -36.49
C ALA A 212 46.55 34.56 -37.47
N SER A 213 45.67 34.78 -38.46
CA SER A 213 45.76 35.93 -39.37
C SER A 213 45.54 37.27 -38.66
N ALA A 214 44.64 37.34 -37.68
CA ALA A 214 44.39 38.56 -36.90
C ALA A 214 45.57 38.92 -35.98
N VAL A 215 46.18 37.90 -35.36
CA VAL A 215 47.39 38.05 -34.54
C VAL A 215 48.60 38.46 -35.40
N ALA A 216 48.76 37.89 -36.61
CA ALA A 216 49.83 38.28 -37.54
C ALA A 216 49.71 39.73 -38.06
N ASN A 217 48.49 40.26 -38.17
CA ASN A 217 48.23 41.65 -38.59
C ASN A 217 48.23 42.66 -37.42
N GLY A 218 48.70 42.28 -36.23
CA GLY A 218 48.90 43.20 -35.10
C GLY A 218 47.63 43.70 -34.40
N GLY A 219 46.47 43.08 -34.66
CA GLY A 219 45.20 43.45 -34.02
C GLY A 219 44.99 42.71 -32.70
N ALA A 220 45.59 43.21 -31.62
CA ALA A 220 45.50 42.57 -30.29
C ALA A 220 44.18 42.81 -29.54
N ASP A 221 43.21 43.57 -30.09
CA ASP A 221 42.10 44.12 -29.29
C ASP A 221 40.68 43.99 -29.89
N ALA A 222 40.44 43.04 -30.79
CA ALA A 222 39.13 42.93 -31.47
C ALA A 222 38.50 41.53 -31.41
N ALA A 223 38.34 40.95 -30.21
CA ALA A 223 37.40 39.83 -29.98
C ALA A 223 37.08 39.63 -28.49
N VAL A 224 36.51 40.63 -27.83
CA VAL A 224 35.84 40.45 -26.52
C VAL A 224 34.35 40.25 -26.79
N GLY A 225 33.96 39.04 -27.17
CA GLY A 225 32.58 38.70 -27.46
C GLY A 225 32.41 37.20 -27.73
N GLU A 226 32.01 36.49 -26.67
CA GLU A 226 31.55 35.08 -26.62
C GLU A 226 32.60 33.99 -26.89
N ARG A 227 33.14 33.43 -25.77
CA ARG A 227 34.09 32.29 -25.65
C ARG A 227 35.55 32.60 -25.99
N PHE A 228 36.30 32.99 -24.96
CA PHE A 228 37.76 33.03 -24.97
C PHE A 228 38.31 31.59 -25.09
N VAL A 229 38.70 31.19 -26.31
CA VAL A 229 39.43 29.94 -26.54
C VAL A 229 40.92 30.28 -26.49
N ALA A 230 41.56 30.01 -25.35
CA ALA A 230 43.01 30.13 -25.24
C ALA A 230 43.66 28.98 -26.03
N PHE A 231 44.18 29.28 -27.21
CA PHE A 231 45.01 28.33 -27.94
C PHE A 231 46.35 28.20 -27.21
N VAL A 232 46.46 27.21 -26.32
CA VAL A 232 47.72 26.80 -25.72
C VAL A 232 48.40 25.88 -26.73
N PRO A 233 49.55 26.26 -27.32
CA PRO A 233 50.27 25.36 -28.22
C PRO A 233 50.67 24.11 -27.43
N LEU A 234 50.04 22.99 -27.78
CA LEU A 234 50.36 21.70 -27.18
C LEU A 234 51.70 21.24 -27.76
N PRO A 235 52.68 20.89 -26.91
CA PRO A 235 53.97 20.39 -27.38
C PRO A 235 53.81 19.08 -28.16
N GLU A 236 54.65 18.89 -29.17
CA GLU A 236 54.64 17.65 -29.95
C GLU A 236 55.14 16.47 -29.10
N ILE A 237 54.79 15.24 -29.50
CA ILE A 237 55.15 14.00 -28.79
C ILE A 237 56.66 13.92 -28.52
N LYS A 238 57.48 14.38 -29.47
CA LYS A 238 58.94 14.42 -29.36
C LYS A 238 59.44 15.32 -28.23
N ASP A 239 58.79 16.47 -28.02
CA ASP A 239 59.15 17.42 -26.97
C ASP A 239 58.80 16.86 -25.59
N ILE A 240 57.67 16.17 -25.49
CA ILE A 240 57.24 15.48 -24.27
C ILE A 240 58.22 14.35 -23.94
N GLU A 241 58.58 13.52 -24.93
CA GLU A 241 59.56 12.45 -24.75
C GLU A 241 60.92 12.97 -24.29
N ALA A 242 61.42 14.05 -24.91
CA ALA A 242 62.66 14.70 -24.52
C ALA A 242 62.60 15.19 -23.07
N ARG A 243 61.49 15.83 -22.68
CA ARG A 243 61.30 16.35 -21.31
C ARG A 243 61.18 15.25 -20.27
N VAL A 244 60.51 14.15 -20.61
CA VAL A 244 60.41 12.95 -19.75
C VAL A 244 61.78 12.30 -19.61
N LEU A 245 62.57 12.19 -20.68
CA LEU A 245 63.93 11.68 -20.62
C LEU A 245 64.83 12.56 -19.77
N GLU A 246 64.72 13.89 -19.90
CA GLU A 246 65.47 14.85 -19.08
C GLU A 246 65.09 14.73 -17.59
N SER A 247 63.79 14.64 -17.28
CA SER A 247 63.29 14.44 -15.92
C SER A 247 63.76 13.10 -15.33
N LYS A 248 63.73 12.01 -16.11
CA LYS A 248 64.26 10.71 -15.69
C LYS A 248 65.77 10.75 -15.47
N LYS A 249 66.53 11.42 -16.34
CA LYS A 249 67.97 11.65 -16.16
C LYS A 249 68.25 12.44 -14.88
N ALA A 250 67.51 13.52 -14.63
CA ALA A 250 67.64 14.31 -13.42
C ALA A 250 67.28 13.51 -12.15
N ALA A 251 66.23 12.69 -12.20
CA ALA A 251 65.84 11.82 -11.09
C ALA A 251 66.87 10.73 -10.80
N LEU A 252 67.48 10.13 -11.84
CA LEU A 252 68.58 9.18 -11.68
C LEU A 252 69.84 9.86 -11.13
N LEU A 253 70.19 11.04 -11.64
CA LEU A 253 71.30 11.83 -11.10
C LEU A 253 71.05 12.19 -9.63
N SER A 254 69.84 12.61 -9.26
CA SER A 254 69.50 12.89 -7.86
C SER A 254 69.64 11.65 -6.97
N LYS A 255 69.22 10.46 -7.45
CA LYS A 255 69.35 9.21 -6.69
C LYS A 255 70.80 8.75 -6.51
N TYR A 256 71.60 8.79 -7.58
CA TYR A 256 72.94 8.20 -7.61
C TYR A 256 74.09 9.18 -7.38
N ALA A 257 73.85 10.48 -7.55
CA ALA A 257 74.81 11.55 -7.26
C ALA A 257 74.42 12.35 -6.01
N SER A 258 73.58 11.79 -5.14
CA SER A 258 73.34 12.38 -3.82
C SER A 258 74.66 12.44 -3.04
N GLU A 259 74.93 13.58 -2.40
CA GLU A 259 76.19 13.78 -1.66
C GLU A 259 76.40 12.70 -0.59
N GLY A 260 75.32 12.17 -0.01
CA GLY A 260 75.36 11.07 0.95
C GLY A 260 75.90 9.77 0.34
N LEU A 261 75.37 9.35 -0.81
CA LEU A 261 75.80 8.12 -1.48
C LEU A 261 77.24 8.22 -2.00
N GLN A 262 77.67 9.41 -2.45
CA GLN A 262 79.05 9.66 -2.87
C GLN A 262 80.04 9.62 -1.69
N ARG A 263 79.64 10.12 -0.51
CA ARG A 263 80.44 10.00 0.73
C ARG A 263 80.56 8.54 1.16
N GLU A 264 79.45 7.80 1.19
CA GLU A 264 79.44 6.37 1.52
C GLU A 264 80.28 5.54 0.53
N GLN A 265 80.19 5.83 -0.77
CA GLN A 265 81.03 5.19 -1.79
C GLN A 265 82.52 5.51 -1.60
N GLY A 266 82.85 6.74 -1.20
CA GLY A 266 84.22 7.16 -0.90
C GLY A 266 84.79 6.46 0.33
N GLU A 267 83.98 6.34 1.40
CA GLU A 267 84.33 5.60 2.61
C GLU A 267 84.51 4.10 2.34
N ALA A 268 83.59 3.48 1.57
CA ALA A 268 83.70 2.08 1.17
C ALA A 268 84.96 1.82 0.31
N ARG A 269 85.31 2.73 -0.61
CA ARG A 269 86.56 2.67 -1.39
C ARG A 269 87.80 2.83 -0.51
N ALA A 270 87.76 3.69 0.50
CA ALA A 270 88.86 3.86 1.45
C ALA A 270 89.07 2.63 2.33
N LEU A 271 87.99 1.89 2.65
CA LEU A 271 88.06 0.63 3.37
C LEU A 271 88.59 -0.52 2.51
N LEU A 272 88.23 -0.57 1.22
CA LEU A 272 88.71 -1.58 0.27
C LEU A 272 90.17 -1.40 -0.16
N ASN A 273 90.71 -0.17 -0.10
CA ASN A 273 92.10 0.13 -0.47
C ASN A 273 93.09 0.06 0.71
N ARG A 274 92.67 -0.44 1.89
CA ARG A 274 93.61 -0.81 2.96
C ARG A 274 94.12 -2.23 2.74
N HIS A 275 95.24 -2.33 2.01
CA HIS A 275 96.14 -3.48 2.05
C HIS A 275 97.36 -3.17 2.93
#